data_AF-A0A8S1ZLP4-F1
#
_entry.id   AF-A0A8S1ZLP4-F1
#
_cell.length_a   1.000
_cell.length_b   1.000
_cell.length_c   1.000
_cell.angle_alpha   90.00
_cell.angle_beta   90.00
_cell.angle_gamma   90.00
#
_symmetry.space_group_name_H-M   'P 1'
#
loop_
_entity.id
_entity.type
_entity.pdbx_description
1 polymer ?
#
loop_
_entity_poly.entity_id
_entity_poly.type
_entity_poly.pdbx_seq_one_letter_code
_entity_poly.pdbx_strand_id
1 'polypeptide(L)'
;MRPETHKIIIEKLLPAMKLVKGILEGEVEKNGTDEFVFCFENCYTEEETEKHLTQKIPSLKESDVKNFYQLFLTMIDKDSKEAYLKDAEDCASERMSQGDDNSEEPKRRQGEASTSHKCEPNCNKHYK
;
A
#
# COMPACT_ATOMS: atom_id res chain seq x y z
N MET A 1 9.02 5.50 3.27
CA MET A 1 8.33 6.67 2.71
C MET A 1 9.13 7.93 3.02
N ARG A 2 9.27 8.84 2.06
CA ARG A 2 9.83 10.18 2.26
C ARG A 2 8.92 11.04 3.17
N PRO A 3 9.48 12.01 3.92
CA PRO A 3 8.70 12.86 4.83
C PRO A 3 7.57 13.64 4.15
N GLU A 4 7.81 14.09 2.92
CA GLU A 4 6.87 14.87 2.11
C GLU A 4 5.65 14.01 1.72
N THR A 5 5.91 12.79 1.23
CA THR A 5 4.91 11.77 0.96
C THR A 5 4.10 11.44 2.22
N HIS A 6 4.76 11.25 3.36
CA HIS A 6 4.11 10.92 4.62
C HIS A 6 3.12 12.00 5.06
N LYS A 7 3.53 13.27 5.00
CA LYS A 7 2.72 14.41 5.43
C LYS A 7 1.46 14.61 4.59
N ILE A 8 1.48 14.31 3.29
CA ILE A 8 0.32 14.53 2.43
C ILE A 8 -0.56 13.28 2.37
N ILE A 9 0.02 12.10 2.19
CA ILE A 9 -0.77 10.87 2.03
C ILE A 9 -1.20 10.35 3.39
N ILE A 10 -0.29 10.15 4.33
CA ILE A 10 -0.59 9.51 5.63
C ILE A 10 -1.30 10.47 6.58
N GLU A 11 -0.90 11.73 6.64
CA GLU A 11 -1.45 12.66 7.63
C GLU A 11 -2.70 13.43 7.16
N LYS A 12 -2.96 13.52 5.84
CA LYS A 12 -4.13 14.25 5.31
C LYS A 12 -5.09 13.37 4.54
N LEU A 13 -4.57 12.63 3.57
CA LEU A 13 -5.41 11.95 2.59
C LEU A 13 -6.04 10.66 3.13
N LEU A 14 -5.25 9.80 3.77
CA LEU A 14 -5.75 8.56 4.37
C LEU A 14 -6.73 8.77 5.53
N PRO A 15 -6.54 9.76 6.42
CA PRO A 15 -7.56 10.11 7.42
C PRO A 15 -8.89 10.52 6.77
N ALA A 16 -8.85 11.25 5.65
CA ALA A 16 -10.06 11.60 4.91
C ALA A 16 -10.76 10.35 4.34
N MET A 17 -10.02 9.38 3.79
CA MET A 17 -10.61 8.10 3.38
C MET A 17 -11.23 7.33 4.55
N LYS A 18 -10.55 7.28 5.69
CA LYS A 18 -11.05 6.61 6.91
C LYS A 18 -12.34 7.27 7.41
N LEU A 19 -12.49 8.59 7.24
CA LEU A 19 -13.74 9.29 7.52
C LEU A 19 -14.85 8.95 6.51
N VAL A 20 -14.52 8.92 5.20
CA VAL A 20 -15.47 8.51 4.15
C VAL A 20 -15.93 7.06 4.36
N LYS A 21 -15.08 6.17 4.85
CA LYS A 21 -15.49 4.81 5.22
C LYS A 21 -16.67 4.78 6.19
N GLY A 22 -16.71 5.71 7.15
CA GLY A 22 -17.77 5.80 8.15
C GLY A 22 -19.15 6.10 7.56
N ILE A 23 -19.21 6.68 6.36
CA ILE A 23 -20.46 7.01 5.66
C ILE A 23 -20.84 5.98 4.58
N LEU A 24 -19.96 5.02 4.27
CA LEU A 24 -20.29 3.94 3.34
C LEU A 24 -21.31 3.01 4.00
N GLU A 25 -22.25 2.49 3.22
CA GLU A 25 -23.25 1.55 3.72
C GLU A 25 -22.83 0.09 3.47
N GLY A 26 -22.27 -0.18 2.29
CA GLY A 26 -21.86 -1.52 1.89
C GLY A 26 -20.54 -2.00 2.51
N GLU A 27 -20.53 -3.28 2.89
CA GLU A 27 -19.39 -3.94 3.54
C GLU A 27 -18.20 -4.11 2.59
N VAL A 28 -18.46 -4.34 1.31
CA VAL A 28 -17.42 -4.48 0.28
C VAL A 28 -16.67 -3.16 0.10
N GLU A 29 -17.39 -2.04 0.09
CA GLU A 29 -16.81 -0.71 -0.06
C GLU A 29 -16.01 -0.29 1.18
N LYS A 30 -16.49 -0.66 2.38
CA LYS A 30 -15.74 -0.45 3.63
C LYS A 30 -14.44 -1.23 3.65
N ASN A 31 -14.50 -2.53 3.33
CA ASN A 31 -13.33 -3.40 3.30
C ASN A 31 -12.38 -2.96 2.18
N GLY A 32 -12.89 -2.57 1.02
CA GLY A 32 -12.08 -2.00 -0.06
C GLY A 32 -11.35 -0.74 0.36
N THR A 33 -12.02 0.14 1.12
CA THR A 33 -11.39 1.35 1.65
C THR A 33 -10.26 1.04 2.64
N ASP A 34 -10.46 0.06 3.54
CA ASP A 34 -9.40 -0.37 4.47
C ASP A 34 -8.18 -0.94 3.74
N GLU A 35 -8.41 -1.80 2.76
CA GLU A 35 -7.34 -2.42 1.98
C GLU A 35 -6.61 -1.39 1.12
N PHE A 36 -7.31 -0.41 0.55
CA PHE A 36 -6.68 0.72 -0.13
C PHE A 36 -5.79 1.52 0.81
N VAL A 37 -6.31 1.89 1.99
CA VAL A 37 -5.52 2.60 3.00
C VAL A 37 -4.27 1.82 3.34
N PHE A 38 -4.39 0.51 3.55
CA PHE A 38 -3.27 -0.36 3.83
C PHE A 38 -2.23 -0.33 2.70
N CYS A 39 -2.64 -0.43 1.43
CA CYS A 39 -1.74 -0.37 0.28
C CYS A 39 -0.96 0.96 0.24
N PHE A 40 -1.62 2.09 0.47
CA PHE A 40 -0.97 3.40 0.50
C PHE A 40 -0.03 3.59 1.71
N GLU A 41 -0.39 3.07 2.90
CA GLU A 41 0.49 3.07 4.08
C GLU A 41 1.78 2.26 3.84
N ASN A 42 1.74 1.24 2.98
CA ASN A 42 2.87 0.37 2.67
C ASN A 42 3.59 0.69 1.36
N CYS A 43 3.33 1.86 0.75
CA CYS A 43 3.91 2.26 -0.53
C CYS A 43 3.72 1.19 -1.62
N TYR A 44 2.51 0.69 -1.80
CA TYR A 44 2.22 -0.22 -2.90
C TYR A 44 2.12 0.56 -4.21
N THR A 45 2.69 -0.01 -5.27
CA THR A 45 2.46 0.43 -6.64
C THR A 45 1.01 0.17 -7.06
N GLU A 46 0.59 0.71 -8.21
CA GLU A 46 -0.74 0.44 -8.76
C GLU A 46 -0.96 -1.07 -8.96
N GLU A 47 0.03 -1.75 -9.53
CA GLU A 47 -0.05 -3.19 -9.82
C GLU A 47 -0.10 -4.03 -8.53
N GLU A 48 0.70 -3.68 -7.52
CA GLU A 48 0.63 -4.34 -6.20
C GLU A 48 -0.72 -4.11 -5.54
N THR A 49 -1.28 -2.90 -5.66
CA THR A 49 -2.59 -2.55 -5.12
C THR A 49 -3.70 -3.34 -5.83
N GLU A 50 -3.67 -3.42 -7.15
CA GLU A 50 -4.58 -4.24 -7.97
C GLU A 50 -4.56 -5.70 -7.54
N LYS A 51 -3.38 -6.31 -7.49
CA LYS A 51 -3.21 -7.70 -7.08
C LYS A 51 -3.69 -7.93 -5.66
N HIS A 52 -3.34 -7.05 -4.73
CA HIS A 52 -3.72 -7.18 -3.32
C HIS A 52 -5.23 -7.09 -3.13
N LEU A 53 -5.89 -6.08 -3.71
CA LEU A 53 -7.33 -5.88 -3.55
C LEU A 53 -8.15 -6.98 -4.24
N THR A 54 -7.79 -7.41 -5.45
CA THR A 54 -8.53 -8.45 -6.17
C THR A 54 -8.38 -9.83 -5.52
N GLN A 55 -7.26 -10.10 -4.84
CA GLN A 55 -7.09 -11.31 -4.03
C GLN A 55 -7.90 -11.26 -2.74
N LYS A 56 -7.96 -10.12 -2.06
CA LYS A 56 -8.68 -9.92 -0.80
C LYS A 56 -10.19 -9.81 -0.99
N ILE A 57 -10.60 -9.19 -2.09
CA ILE A 57 -11.99 -8.88 -2.43
C ILE A 57 -12.21 -9.36 -3.87
N PRO A 58 -12.48 -10.66 -4.09
CA PRO A 58 -12.60 -11.23 -5.44
C PRO A 58 -13.74 -10.66 -6.28
N SER A 59 -14.70 -9.98 -5.66
CA SER A 59 -15.78 -9.28 -6.35
C SER A 59 -15.38 -7.94 -6.95
N LEU A 60 -14.22 -7.38 -6.56
CA LEU A 60 -13.73 -6.10 -7.09
C LEU A 60 -13.07 -6.32 -8.44
N LYS A 61 -13.39 -5.47 -9.42
CA LYS A 61 -12.76 -5.54 -10.74
C LYS A 61 -11.41 -4.82 -10.72
N GLU A 62 -10.43 -5.39 -11.39
CA GLU A 62 -9.11 -4.81 -11.65
C GLU A 62 -9.20 -3.37 -12.17
N SER A 63 -10.10 -3.11 -13.14
CA SER A 63 -10.33 -1.78 -13.70
C SER A 63 -10.79 -0.77 -12.65
N ASP A 64 -11.62 -1.21 -11.71
CA ASP A 64 -12.15 -0.35 -10.66
C ASP A 64 -11.03 0.00 -9.68
N VAL A 65 -10.17 -0.96 -9.32
CA VAL A 65 -8.99 -0.70 -8.48
C VAL A 65 -8.08 0.36 -9.11
N LYS A 66 -7.74 0.20 -10.40
CA LYS A 66 -6.89 1.15 -11.14
C LYS A 66 -7.50 2.54 -11.16
N ASN A 67 -8.79 2.65 -11.48
CA ASN A 67 -9.49 3.92 -11.51
C ASN A 67 -9.48 4.61 -10.14
N PHE A 68 -9.72 3.87 -9.06
CA PHE A 68 -9.67 4.42 -7.69
C PHE A 68 -8.26 4.84 -7.29
N TYR A 69 -7.24 4.05 -7.59
CA TYR A 69 -5.85 4.38 -7.32
C TYR A 69 -5.43 5.68 -8.03
N GLN A 70 -5.73 5.81 -9.32
CA GLN A 70 -5.43 7.01 -10.08
C GLN A 70 -6.22 8.22 -9.58
N LEU A 71 -7.52 8.06 -9.29
CA LEU A 71 -8.35 9.11 -8.70
C LEU A 71 -7.73 9.60 -7.38
N PHE A 72 -7.26 8.70 -6.53
CA PHE A 72 -6.63 9.04 -5.27
C PHE A 72 -5.36 9.87 -5.46
N LEU A 73 -4.52 9.49 -6.42
CA LEU A 73 -3.33 10.26 -6.79
C LEU A 73 -3.65 11.62 -7.41
N THR A 74 -4.85 11.83 -7.96
CA THR A 74 -5.26 13.16 -8.46
C THR A 74 -5.69 14.11 -7.35
N MET A 75 -5.98 13.60 -6.15
CA MET A 75 -6.41 14.43 -5.01
C MET A 75 -5.25 15.09 -4.26
N ILE A 76 -4.00 14.77 -4.62
CA ILE A 76 -2.79 15.34 -4.03
C ILE A 76 -2.05 16.24 -5.02
N ASP A 77 -1.26 17.17 -4.50
CA ASP A 77 -0.42 18.01 -5.33
C ASP A 77 0.62 17.19 -6.10
N LYS A 78 1.08 17.76 -7.22
CA LYS A 78 1.97 17.10 -8.17
C LYS A 78 3.25 16.59 -7.51
N ASP A 79 3.87 17.40 -6.67
CA ASP A 79 5.15 17.06 -6.04
C ASP A 79 4.98 15.88 -5.08
N SER A 80 3.90 15.88 -4.30
CA SER A 80 3.56 14.77 -3.40
C SER A 80 3.18 13.48 -4.14
N LYS A 81 2.52 13.60 -5.30
CA LYS A 81 2.25 12.46 -6.20
C LYS A 81 3.54 11.85 -6.70
N GLU A 82 4.46 12.66 -7.24
CA GLU A 82 5.76 12.19 -7.74
C GLU A 82 6.60 11.58 -6.60
N ALA A 83 6.54 12.18 -5.41
CA ALA A 83 7.19 11.64 -4.23
C ALA A 83 6.64 10.26 -3.85
N TYR A 84 5.32 10.09 -3.80
CA TYR A 84 4.70 8.80 -3.54
C TYR A 84 5.04 7.74 -4.57
N LEU A 85 4.91 8.06 -5.86
CA LEU A 85 5.15 7.10 -6.94
C LEU A 85 6.57 6.55 -6.88
N LYS A 86 7.56 7.43 -6.69
CA LYS A 86 8.94 6.98 -6.52
C LYS A 86 9.14 6.18 -5.22
N ASP A 87 8.44 6.51 -4.11
CA ASP A 87 8.51 5.70 -2.89
C ASP A 87 7.91 4.31 -3.11
N ALA A 88 6.83 4.21 -3.89
CA ALA A 88 6.20 2.95 -4.23
C ALA A 88 7.11 2.07 -5.10
N GLU A 89 7.77 2.65 -6.10
CA GLU A 89 8.75 1.95 -6.94
C GLU A 89 9.98 1.48 -6.15
N ASP A 90 10.54 2.35 -5.30
CA ASP A 90 11.68 2.01 -4.43
C ASP A 90 11.29 0.86 -3.49
N CYS A 91 10.10 0.94 -2.87
CA CYS A 91 9.61 -0.09 -1.97
C CYS A 91 9.28 -1.41 -2.70
N ALA A 92 8.73 -1.36 -3.92
CA ALA A 92 8.46 -2.56 -4.71
C ALA A 92 9.76 -3.27 -5.11
N SER A 93 10.78 -2.49 -5.48
CA SER A 93 12.11 -3.01 -5.84
C SER A 93 12.77 -3.72 -4.65
N GLU A 94 12.70 -3.14 -3.46
CA GLU A 94 13.19 -3.77 -2.22
C GLU A 94 12.41 -5.05 -1.87
N ARG A 95 11.10 -5.09 -2.10
CA ARG A 95 10.30 -6.31 -1.88
C ARG A 95 10.70 -7.43 -2.84
N MET A 96 10.98 -7.11 -4.10
CA MET A 96 11.43 -8.09 -5.08
C MET A 96 12.84 -8.60 -4.78
N SER A 97 13.77 -7.71 -4.41
CA SER A 97 15.15 -8.11 -4.08
C SER A 97 15.24 -9.00 -2.83
N GLN A 98 14.34 -8.82 -1.87
CA GLN A 98 14.21 -9.72 -0.70
C GLN A 98 13.54 -11.06 -1.04
N GLY A 99 12.67 -11.11 -2.05
CA GLY A 99 12.04 -12.35 -2.52
C GLY A 99 13.00 -13.28 -3.28
N ASP A 100 14.07 -12.72 -3.86
CA ASP A 100 15.09 -13.45 -4.62
C ASP A 100 16.28 -13.92 -3.78
N ASP A 101 16.35 -13.58 -2.49
CA ASP A 101 17.39 -14.04 -1.57
C ASP A 101 17.11 -15.50 -1.15
N ASN A 102 17.09 -16.42 -2.13
CA ASN A 102 17.19 -17.87 -1.97
C ASN A 102 18.63 -18.27 -1.57
N SER A 103 19.14 -17.64 -0.51
CA SER A 103 20.23 -18.18 0.28
C SER A 103 19.64 -19.34 1.11
N GLU A 104 19.93 -20.58 0.71
CA GLU A 104 19.44 -21.80 1.36
C GLU A 104 19.58 -21.79 2.90
N GLU A 105 18.47 -21.86 3.64
CA GLU A 105 18.35 -22.74 4.81
C GLU A 105 16.86 -23.11 5.09
N PRO A 106 16.56 -24.34 5.56
CA PRO A 106 15.34 -25.04 5.17
C PRO A 106 14.14 -24.89 6.10
N LYS A 107 12.97 -24.85 5.47
CA LYS A 107 11.63 -25.32 5.92
C LYS A 107 11.57 -25.94 7.33
N ARG A 108 11.10 -25.19 8.34
CA ARG A 108 10.21 -25.69 9.41
C ARG A 108 9.43 -24.55 10.06
N ARG A 109 8.14 -24.43 9.73
CA ARG A 109 6.97 -24.22 10.62
C ARG A 109 5.79 -23.70 9.80
N GLN A 110 4.99 -24.64 9.29
CA GLN A 110 3.54 -24.40 9.18
C GLN A 110 3.01 -24.20 10.59
N GLY A 111 2.20 -23.16 10.78
CA GLY A 111 1.52 -22.88 12.04
C GLY A 111 2.08 -21.64 12.73
N GLU A 112 1.67 -20.47 12.26
CA GLU A 112 0.95 -19.48 13.08
C GLU A 112 0.75 -18.22 12.24
N ALA A 113 -0.51 -17.94 11.92
CA ALA A 113 -0.93 -16.60 11.59
C ALA A 113 -0.60 -15.73 12.81
N SER A 114 0.41 -14.86 12.68
CA SER A 114 0.61 -13.75 13.59
C SER A 114 0.98 -12.52 12.79
N THR A 115 0.02 -11.62 12.75
CA THR A 115 0.11 -10.20 12.47
C THR A 115 1.36 -9.56 13.08
N SER A 116 2.50 -9.52 12.39
CA SER A 116 3.61 -8.62 12.74
C SER A 116 4.74 -8.65 11.70
N HIS A 117 4.45 -8.33 10.45
CA HIS A 117 5.47 -7.73 9.61
C HIS A 117 4.81 -6.51 8.98
N LYS A 118 4.67 -5.47 9.81
CA LYS A 118 4.72 -4.11 9.27
C LYS A 118 5.88 -4.13 8.28
N CYS A 119 5.69 -3.64 7.07
CA CYS A 119 6.83 -3.07 6.37
C CYS A 119 7.45 -2.12 7.41
N GLU A 120 8.54 -2.53 8.06
CA GLU A 120 9.32 -1.58 8.83
C GLU A 120 9.58 -0.43 7.85
N PRO A 121 9.47 0.83 8.30
CA PRO A 121 9.73 1.98 7.45
C PRO A 121 11.21 1.99 7.05
N ASN A 122 11.59 1.08 6.15
CA ASN A 122 12.94 0.80 5.70
C ASN A 122 13.30 1.71 4.52
N CYS A 123 12.66 2.88 4.42
CA CYS A 123 13.19 4.01 3.65
C CYS A 123 14.14 4.87 4.49
N ASN A 124 14.68 4.35 5.60
CA ASN A 124 15.80 4.95 6.32
C ASN A 124 17.11 4.27 5.92
N LYS A 125 17.53 4.47 4.68
CA LYS A 125 18.93 4.31 4.25
C LYS A 125 19.43 5.55 3.52
N HIS A 126 19.20 6.72 4.09
CA HIS A 126 20.06 7.87 3.81
C HIS A 126 20.36 8.57 5.13
N TYR A 127 21.65 8.51 5.51
CA TYR A 127 22.45 9.41 6.35
C TYR A 127 23.48 8.55 7.11
N LYS A 128 24.62 8.30 6.46
CA LYS A 128 25.92 8.23 7.12
C LYS A 128 26.75 9.37 6.58
#